data_AF-A0A2T3JCQ3-F1
#
_entry.id   AF-A0A2T3JCQ3-F1
#
_cell.length_a   1.000
_cell.length_b   1.000
_cell.length_c   1.000
_cell.angle_alpha   90.00
_cell.angle_beta   90.00
_cell.angle_gamma   90.00
#
_symmetry.space_group_name_H-M   'P 1'
#
loop_
_entity.id
_entity.type
_entity.pdbx_description
1 polymer ?
#
loop_
_entity_poly.entity_id
_entity_poly.type
_entity_poly.pdbx_seq_one_letter_code
_entity_poly.pdbx_strand_id
1 'polypeptide(L)' 'MTFKAMVRCDADGCNKEAELECFDPANAEDAVFNLDNWFVNTLACDHYCPCHAKAAKTKWDEESPQPTGIYPTMVG' A
#
# COMPACT_ATOMS: atom_id res chain seq x y z
N MET A 1 20.88 14.46 -0.29
CA MET A 1 21.66 13.38 0.34
C MET A 1 20.73 12.19 0.40
N THR A 2 21.07 11.06 -0.21
CA THR A 2 20.22 9.86 -0.11
C THR A 2 20.52 9.13 1.20
N PHE A 3 19.50 8.51 1.78
CA PHE A 3 19.63 7.60 2.91
C PHE A 3 18.91 6.30 2.62
N LYS A 4 19.34 5.24 3.31
CA LYS A 4 18.74 3.91 3.18
C LYS A 4 17.71 3.71 4.28
N ALA A 5 16.53 3.25 3.90
CA ALA A 5 15.51 2.79 4.82
C ALA A 5 15.18 1.32 4.53
N MET A 6 14.49 0.67 5.45
CA MET A 6 13.98 -0.69 5.24
C MET A 6 12.49 -0.68 5.47
N VAL A 7 11.74 -1.26 4.53
CA VAL A 7 10.31 -1.54 4.68
C VAL A 7 10.12 -3.02 4.93
N ARG A 8 9.25 -3.36 5.88
CA ARG A 8 8.87 -4.73 6.20
C ARG A 8 7.45 -4.98 5.73
N CYS A 9 7.17 -6.21 5.30
CA CYS A 9 5.82 -6.64 5.01
C CYS A 9 4.99 -6.71 6.31
N ASP A 10 3.79 -6.16 6.29
CA ASP A 10 2.86 -6.13 7.43
C ASP A 10 1.90 -7.35 7.49
N ALA A 11 2.07 -8.33 6.60
CA ALA A 11 1.31 -9.56 6.67
C ALA A 11 1.72 -10.40 7.90
N ASP A 12 0.74 -10.94 8.62
CA ASP A 12 0.98 -11.76 9.81
C ASP A 12 1.97 -12.89 9.56
N GLY A 13 3.06 -12.90 10.32
CA GLY A 13 4.12 -13.90 10.22
C GLY A 13 5.05 -13.74 9.02
N CYS A 14 4.92 -12.67 8.22
CA CYS A 14 5.85 -12.38 7.14
C CYS A 14 7.04 -11.55 7.64
N ASN A 15 8.26 -12.00 7.31
CA ASN A 15 9.50 -11.28 7.62
C ASN A 15 10.21 -10.79 6.35
N LYS A 16 9.47 -10.57 5.25
CA LYS A 16 10.06 -10.01 4.04
C LYS A 16 10.35 -8.53 4.25
N GLU A 17 11.58 -8.16 3.95
CA GLU A 17 12.07 -6.79 4.02
C GLU A 17 12.60 -6.38 2.65
N ALA A 18 12.50 -5.09 2.33
CA ALA A 18 13.11 -4.50 1.15
C ALA A 18 13.84 -3.21 1.57
N GLU A 19 15.02 -3.01 0.98
CA GLU A 19 15.76 -1.77 1.13
C GLU A 19 15.15 -0.69 0.22
N LEU A 20 14.94 0.49 0.78
CA LEU A 20 14.49 1.69 0.10
C LEU A 20 15.65 2.67 -0.01
N GLU A 21 15.82 3.26 -1.19
CA GLU A 21 16.69 4.40 -1.38
C GLU A 21 15.85 5.68 -1.35
N CYS A 22 16.00 6.46 -0.28
CA CYS A 22 15.20 7.66 -0.03
C CYS A 22 16.04 8.91 -0.25
N PHE A 23 15.48 9.89 -0.96
CA PHE A 23 16.13 11.17 -1.23
C PHE A 23 15.79 12.25 -0.19
N ASP A 24 14.60 12.15 0.42
CA ASP A 24 14.07 13.10 1.40
C ASP A 24 13.38 12.34 2.55
N PRO A 25 13.71 12.62 3.82
CA PRO A 25 13.03 12.03 4.98
C PRO A 25 11.52 12.26 4.99
N ALA A 26 11.05 13.38 4.44
CA ALA A 26 9.62 13.72 4.39
C ALA A 26 8.82 12.80 3.44
N ASN A 27 9.48 12.25 2.42
CA ASN A 27 8.86 11.38 1.40
C ASN A 27 9.41 9.95 1.48
N ALA A 28 9.89 9.53 2.65
CA ALA A 28 10.49 8.21 2.83
C ALA A 28 9.48 7.08 2.57
N GLU A 29 8.21 7.30 2.91
CA GLU A 29 7.11 6.35 2.65
C GLU A 29 6.81 6.23 1.16
N ASP A 30 6.93 7.33 0.40
CA ASP A 30 6.71 7.31 -1.05
C ASP A 30 7.75 6.48 -1.79
N ALA A 31 8.93 6.26 -1.20
CA ALA A 31 9.95 5.40 -1.78
C ALA A 31 9.45 3.95 -1.95
N VAL A 32 8.45 3.52 -1.17
CA VAL A 32 7.84 2.19 -1.31
C VAL A 32 7.09 2.06 -2.65
N PHE A 33 6.54 3.14 -3.20
CA PHE A 33 5.90 3.08 -4.53
C PHE A 33 6.88 2.80 -5.67
N ASN A 34 8.18 3.00 -5.43
CA ASN A 34 9.22 2.64 -6.38
C ASN A 34 9.62 1.16 -6.29
N LEU A 35 9.13 0.41 -5.28
CA LEU A 35 9.35 -1.03 -5.19
C LEU A 35 8.39 -1.77 -6.11
N ASP A 36 8.94 -2.47 -7.10
CA ASP A 36 8.16 -3.28 -8.02
C ASP A 36 7.34 -4.35 -7.29
N ASN A 37 6.04 -4.39 -7.60
CA ASN A 37 5.08 -5.39 -7.14
C ASN A 37 4.80 -5.42 -5.64
N TRP A 38 5.22 -4.41 -4.88
CA TRP A 38 4.70 -4.19 -3.52
C TRP A 38 3.32 -3.55 -3.60
N PHE A 39 2.42 -3.96 -2.71
CA PHE A 39 1.13 -3.31 -2.53
C PHE A 39 1.19 -2.43 -1.30
N VAL A 40 0.84 -1.16 -1.47
CA VAL A 40 0.79 -0.18 -0.38
C VAL A 40 -0.66 0.20 -0.18
N ASN A 41 -1.15 -0.01 1.03
CA ASN A 41 -2.43 0.50 1.46
C ASN A 41 -2.25 1.89 2.06
N THR A 42 -2.49 2.92 1.26
CA THR A 42 -2.29 4.31 1.69
C THR A 42 -3.28 4.78 2.76
N LEU A 43 -4.41 4.10 2.94
CA LEU A 43 -5.40 4.46 3.96
C LEU A 43 -5.10 3.83 5.32
N ALA A 44 -4.58 2.61 5.35
CA ALA A 44 -4.16 1.93 6.58
C ALA A 44 -2.68 2.09 6.92
N CYS A 45 -1.89 2.66 6.00
CA CYS A 45 -0.43 2.74 6.06
C CYS A 45 0.26 1.36 6.13
N ASP A 46 -0.34 0.33 5.53
CA ASP A 46 0.23 -1.02 5.48
C ASP A 46 1.02 -1.29 4.20
N HIS A 47 2.07 -2.09 4.29
CA HIS A 47 2.95 -2.45 3.18
C HIS A 47 3.01 -3.98 3.01
N TYR A 48 2.71 -4.45 1.80
CA TYR A 48 2.63 -5.88 1.51
C TYR A 48 3.59 -6.26 0.38
N CYS A 49 4.49 -7.22 0.68
CA CYS A 49 5.41 -7.77 -0.30
C CYS A 49 4.66 -8.49 -1.46
N PRO A 50 5.32 -8.76 -2.59
CA PRO A 50 4.67 -9.34 -3.77
C PRO A 50 3.92 -10.66 -3.54
N CYS A 51 4.33 -11.46 -2.55
CA CYS A 51 3.65 -12.70 -2.18
C CYS A 51 2.30 -12.46 -1.52
N HIS A 52 2.18 -11.39 -0.72
CA HIS A 52 0.98 -11.05 0.03
C HIS A 52 0.17 -9.93 -0.61
N ALA A 53 0.76 -9.17 -1.54
CA ALA A 53 0.14 -8.08 -2.27
C ALA A 53 -1.19 -8.49 -2.91
N LYS A 54 -1.27 -9.68 -3.53
CA LYS A 54 -2.50 -10.17 -4.14
C LYS A 54 -3.61 -10.38 -3.10
N ALA A 55 -3.29 -11.04 -1.99
CA ALA A 55 -4.27 -11.35 -0.95
C ALA A 55 -4.72 -10.09 -0.20
N ALA A 56 -3.77 -9.18 0.10
CA ALA A 56 -4.05 -7.90 0.73
C ALA A 56 -4.93 -7.02 -0.16
N LYS A 57 -4.64 -6.96 -1.47
CA LYS A 57 -5.47 -6.23 -2.43
C LYS A 57 -6.89 -6.79 -2.53
N THR A 58 -7.07 -8.12 -2.54
CA THR A 58 -8.40 -8.72 -2.55
C THR A 58 -9.20 -8.35 -1.30
N LYS A 59 -8.61 -8.45 -0.11
CA LYS A 59 -9.28 -8.02 1.14
C LYS A 59 -9.62 -6.54 1.11
N TRP A 60 -8.69 -5.71 0.64
CA TRP A 60 -8.90 -4.28 0.50
C TRP A 60 -10.08 -3.94 -0.41
N ASP A 61 -10.21 -4.63 -1.54
CA ASP A 61 -11.30 -4.45 -2.49
C ASP A 61 -12.66 -4.96 -1.93
N GLU A 62 -12.65 -5.93 -1.02
CA GLU A 62 -13.84 -6.46 -0.33
C GLU A 62 -14.31 -5.57 0.83
N GLU A 63 -13.36 -4.99 1.58
CA GLU A 63 -13.63 -4.13 2.73
C GLU A 63 -13.88 -2.67 2.34
N SER A 64 -13.36 -2.24 1.19
CA SER A 64 -13.66 -0.92 0.64
C SER A 64 -15.03 -0.95 -0.04
N PRO A 65 -15.98 -0.10 0.37
CA PRO A 65 -17.22 0.04 -0.38
C PRO A 65 -16.87 0.50 -1.80
N GLN A 66 -17.08 -0.38 -2.78
CA GLN A 66 -17.09 0.01 -4.19
C GLN A 66 -18.03 1.22 -4.30
N PRO A 67 -17.64 2.34 -4.93
CA PRO A 67 -18.60 3.38 -5.24
C PRO A 67 -19.69 2.73 -6.09
N THR A 68 -20.82 2.43 -5.47
CA THR A 68 -21.98 1.94 -6.18
C THR A 68 -22.28 3.06 -7.17
N GLY A 69 -22.11 2.83 -8.47
CA GLY A 69 -22.35 3.83 -9.52
C GLY A 69 -23.80 4.35 -9.60
N ILE A 70 -24.58 4.14 -8.54
CA ILE A 70 -25.90 4.69 -8.29
C ILE A 70 -25.69 6.10 -7.71
N TYR A 71 -25.65 7.07 -8.61
CA TYR A 71 -25.83 8.46 -8.24
C TYR A 71 -27.32 8.66 -7.90
N PRO A 72 -27.68 9.17 -6.71
CA PRO A 72 -29.06 9.54 -6.44
C PRO A 72 -29.42 10.72 -7.34
N THR A 73 -30.20 10.48 -8.40
CA THR A 73 -30.84 11.59 -9.12
C THR A 73 -31.89 12.16 -8.18
N MET A 74 -31.69 13.40 -7.72
CA MET A 74 -32.70 14.12 -6.95
C MET A 74 -34.02 14.09 -7.71
N VAL A 75 -35.00 13.39 -7.17
CA VAL A 75 -36.39 13.49 -7.61
C VAL A 75 -36.96 14.66 -6.80
N GLY A 76 -36.94 15.84 -7.41
CA GLY A 76 -37.56 17.07 -6.91
C GLY A 76 -38.55 17.58 -7.95
#